data_AF-M9R6N5-F1
#
_entry.id   AF-M9R6N5-F1
#
_cell.length_a   1.000
_cell.length_b   1.000
_cell.length_c   1.000
_cell.angle_alpha   90.00
_cell.angle_beta   90.00
_cell.angle_gamma   90.00
#
_symmetry.space_group_name_H-M   'P 1'
#
loop_
_entity.id
_entity.type
_entity.pdbx_description
1 polymer ?
#
loop_
_entity_poly.entity_id
_entity_poly.type
_entity_poly.pdbx_seq_one_letter_code
_entity_poly.pdbx_strand_id
1 'polypeptide(L)'
;MPSPPQLQPGFKSDAQRENFLEASRDHQRGGALARNCGVILRDGTPCRRLPPKSEARCRVHGGPHSARRFRMRQIEGLRTGRVTPAEFARAEARRARNALLDRWKIDPTQAGATIDFGANEWRFIEATQRRNVDVRALLPAIVDWLRWRWHRLQIDRQDDRAWMRTCREDLPRRASKAHALAQWASLGRYRRAGQAGRTLALVFERDGYEAAQRLVSEWQAQGINPPPKQRPWRPLTHLPVRPWTPSKLQAGSKRQQPDNLPRKRPKPMKKFSHLPDLTPELAGKVLREAGRAAIAMYQNVVSPTEQCRFIATLYMIQQDDPPAEVWHEWLELVRRYRSH
;
A
#
# COMPACT_ATOMS: atom_id res chain seq x y z
N MET A 1 -26.76 8.61 -59.99
CA MET A 1 -25.60 7.88 -59.41
C MET A 1 -25.29 8.52 -58.06
N PRO A 2 -25.54 7.86 -56.92
CA PRO A 2 -25.13 8.39 -55.62
C PRO A 2 -23.60 8.53 -55.59
N SER A 3 -23.10 9.68 -55.14
CA SER A 3 -21.67 9.90 -55.00
C SER A 3 -21.08 8.85 -54.05
N PRO A 4 -19.90 8.27 -54.37
CA PRO A 4 -19.27 7.30 -53.49
C PRO A 4 -19.03 7.93 -52.12
N PRO A 5 -19.24 7.17 -51.02
CA PRO A 5 -19.05 7.67 -49.68
C PRO A 5 -17.62 8.18 -49.53
N GLN A 6 -17.47 9.45 -49.18
CA GLN A 6 -16.16 10.02 -48.91
C GLN A 6 -15.54 9.31 -47.70
N LEU A 7 -14.39 8.65 -47.91
CA LEU A 7 -13.62 8.04 -46.84
C LEU A 7 -13.25 9.09 -45.79
N GLN A 8 -13.45 8.76 -44.51
CA GLN A 8 -13.03 9.66 -43.42
C GLN A 8 -11.51 9.90 -43.49
N PRO A 9 -11.05 11.14 -43.24
CA PRO A 9 -9.63 11.45 -43.30
C PRO A 9 -8.84 10.60 -42.30
N GLY A 10 -7.85 9.85 -42.81
CA GLY A 10 -6.93 9.02 -42.01
C GLY A 10 -6.90 7.54 -42.37
N PHE A 11 -7.89 7.03 -43.12
CA PHE A 11 -7.90 5.64 -43.60
C PHE A 11 -7.73 5.59 -45.13
N LYS A 12 -6.91 4.66 -45.62
CA LYS A 12 -6.62 4.47 -47.06
C LYS A 12 -7.68 3.61 -47.76
N SER A 13 -8.47 2.84 -47.01
CA SER A 13 -9.55 1.99 -47.52
C SER A 13 -10.55 1.63 -46.40
N ASP A 14 -11.75 1.21 -46.77
CA ASP A 14 -12.75 0.71 -45.82
C ASP A 14 -12.29 -0.55 -45.10
N ALA A 15 -11.60 -1.48 -45.80
CA ALA A 15 -11.00 -2.65 -45.17
C ALA A 15 -9.97 -2.28 -44.09
N GLN A 16 -9.15 -1.24 -44.30
CA GLN A 16 -8.21 -0.76 -43.28
C GLN A 16 -8.96 -0.21 -42.06
N ARG A 17 -10.07 0.49 -42.28
CA ARG A 17 -10.91 1.04 -41.21
C ARG A 17 -11.56 -0.08 -40.39
N GLU A 18 -12.13 -1.09 -41.04
CA GLU A 18 -12.72 -2.25 -40.36
C GLU A 18 -11.69 -2.99 -39.53
N ASN A 19 -10.52 -3.30 -40.11
CA ASN A 19 -9.42 -3.94 -39.39
C ASN A 19 -8.95 -3.11 -38.18
N PHE A 20 -8.87 -1.78 -38.32
CA PHE A 20 -8.52 -0.90 -37.20
C PHE A 20 -9.59 -0.91 -36.10
N LEU A 21 -10.88 -0.87 -36.47
CA LEU A 21 -11.98 -0.89 -35.50
C LEU A 21 -12.02 -2.23 -34.75
N GLU A 22 -11.86 -3.34 -35.47
CA GLU A 22 -11.78 -4.68 -34.89
C GLU A 22 -10.59 -4.80 -33.93
N ALA A 23 -9.37 -4.49 -34.37
CA ALA A 23 -8.18 -4.51 -33.52
C ALA A 23 -8.28 -3.53 -32.33
N SER A 24 -8.98 -2.40 -32.50
CA SER A 24 -9.16 -1.45 -31.41
C SER A 24 -10.01 -2.03 -30.28
N ARG A 25 -10.94 -2.96 -30.55
CA ARG A 25 -11.79 -3.57 -29.52
C ARG A 25 -10.95 -4.34 -28.49
N ASP A 26 -9.89 -5.01 -28.93
CA ASP A 26 -8.97 -5.73 -28.04
C ASP A 26 -8.19 -4.80 -27.11
N HIS A 27 -7.87 -3.59 -27.57
CA HIS A 27 -7.13 -2.59 -26.78
C HIS A 27 -8.03 -1.64 -26.00
N GLN A 28 -9.33 -1.61 -26.29
CA GLN A 28 -10.32 -0.81 -25.60
C GLN A 28 -10.51 -1.28 -24.16
N ARG A 29 -11.18 -0.45 -23.36
CA ARG A 29 -11.41 -0.74 -21.95
C ARG A 29 -12.26 -2.02 -21.79
N GLY A 30 -11.62 -3.11 -21.38
CA GLY A 30 -12.25 -4.42 -21.20
C GLY A 30 -11.84 -5.46 -22.24
N GLY A 31 -11.14 -5.05 -23.31
CA GLY A 31 -10.57 -5.97 -24.29
C GLY A 31 -9.40 -6.78 -23.73
N ALA A 32 -9.09 -7.91 -24.38
CA ALA A 32 -8.05 -8.85 -23.95
C ALA A 32 -6.65 -8.22 -23.86
N LEU A 33 -6.39 -7.23 -24.72
CA LEU A 33 -5.12 -6.50 -24.82
C LEU A 33 -5.20 -5.10 -24.21
N ALA A 34 -6.21 -4.83 -23.38
CA ALA A 34 -6.35 -3.56 -22.69
C ALA A 34 -5.21 -3.34 -21.71
N ARG A 35 -4.57 -2.17 -21.76
CA ARG A 35 -3.48 -1.84 -20.83
C ARG A 35 -3.99 -1.89 -19.38
N ASN A 36 -3.42 -2.76 -18.56
CA ASN A 36 -3.71 -2.83 -17.13
C ASN A 36 -2.74 -1.96 -16.31
N CYS A 37 -2.96 -1.85 -15.01
CA CYS A 37 -2.11 -1.07 -14.12
C CYS A 37 -0.72 -1.71 -13.92
N GLY A 38 -0.63 -3.03 -14.01
CA GLY A 38 0.62 -3.80 -13.88
C GLY A 38 1.30 -3.76 -12.50
N VAL A 39 0.72 -3.08 -11.50
CA VAL A 39 1.30 -3.06 -10.14
C VAL A 39 1.06 -4.40 -9.46
N ILE A 40 2.14 -5.04 -9.01
CA ILE A 40 2.10 -6.28 -8.25
C ILE A 40 1.41 -6.03 -6.91
N LEU A 41 0.32 -6.76 -6.67
CA LEU A 41 -0.45 -6.73 -5.44
C LEU A 41 0.24 -7.56 -4.34
N ARG A 42 -0.31 -7.56 -3.13
CA ARG A 42 0.25 -8.33 -1.99
C ARG A 42 0.22 -9.84 -2.21
N ASP A 43 -0.71 -10.32 -3.03
CA ASP A 43 -0.82 -11.72 -3.44
C ASP A 43 0.10 -12.09 -4.61
N GLY A 44 1.00 -11.18 -5.03
CA GLY A 44 1.89 -11.39 -6.17
C GLY A 44 1.24 -11.19 -7.55
N THR A 45 -0.08 -11.02 -7.62
CA THR A 45 -0.78 -10.87 -8.91
C THR A 45 -0.69 -9.44 -9.43
N PRO A 46 -0.64 -9.21 -10.76
CA PRO A 46 -0.64 -7.87 -11.31
C PRO A 46 -2.04 -7.23 -11.25
N CYS A 47 -2.09 -5.95 -10.89
CA CYS A 47 -3.34 -5.20 -10.85
C CYS A 47 -3.97 -5.07 -12.25
N ARG A 48 -5.09 -5.77 -12.45
CA ARG A 48 -5.86 -5.74 -13.70
C ARG A 48 -6.73 -4.49 -13.90
N ARG A 49 -6.75 -3.57 -12.92
CA ARG A 49 -7.56 -2.34 -13.01
C ARG A 49 -7.03 -1.45 -14.13
N LEU A 50 -7.95 -0.95 -14.94
CA LEU A 50 -7.63 -0.12 -16.09
C LEU A 50 -7.16 1.27 -15.63
N PRO A 51 -6.00 1.74 -16.09
CA PRO A 51 -5.54 3.07 -15.79
C PRO A 51 -6.42 4.13 -16.48
N PRO A 52 -6.53 5.35 -15.92
CA PRO A 52 -7.11 6.48 -16.63
C PRO A 52 -6.40 6.74 -17.96
N LYS A 53 -7.11 7.32 -18.94
CA LYS A 53 -6.52 7.76 -20.22
C LYS A 53 -5.28 8.61 -19.91
N SER A 54 -4.13 8.25 -20.52
CA SER A 54 -2.78 8.83 -20.32
C SER A 54 -1.99 8.46 -19.05
N GLU A 55 -2.51 7.65 -18.13
CA GLU A 55 -1.77 7.25 -16.91
C GLU A 55 -1.23 5.82 -17.01
N ALA A 56 -0.03 5.55 -16.49
CA ALA A 56 0.53 4.19 -16.47
C ALA A 56 -0.12 3.28 -15.43
N ARG A 57 -0.69 3.84 -14.36
CA ARG A 57 -1.24 3.10 -13.21
C ARG A 57 -2.70 3.46 -12.96
N CYS A 58 -3.45 2.54 -12.35
CA CYS A 58 -4.84 2.80 -11.97
C CYS A 58 -4.93 3.85 -10.85
N ARG A 59 -6.13 4.39 -10.63
CA ARG A 59 -6.36 5.44 -9.61
C ARG A 59 -5.93 5.02 -8.20
N VAL A 60 -5.92 3.72 -7.91
CA VAL A 60 -5.50 3.18 -6.61
C VAL A 60 -3.97 3.10 -6.49
N HIS A 61 -3.26 2.96 -7.59
CA HIS A 61 -1.79 2.85 -7.60
C HIS A 61 -1.06 4.03 -8.26
N GLY A 62 -1.79 5.05 -8.71
CA GLY A 62 -1.25 6.24 -9.42
C GLY A 62 -0.48 7.24 -8.56
N GLY A 63 -0.19 6.90 -7.30
CA GLY A 63 0.57 7.73 -6.38
C GLY A 63 -0.08 9.10 -6.08
N PRO A 64 0.65 10.00 -5.39
CA PRO A 64 0.11 11.28 -4.95
C PRO A 64 -0.33 12.22 -6.08
N HIS A 65 0.27 12.11 -7.27
CA HIS A 65 -0.06 12.96 -8.40
C HIS A 65 -1.42 12.59 -9.01
N SER A 66 -1.69 11.30 -9.26
CA SER A 66 -3.00 10.84 -9.73
C SER A 66 -4.09 11.11 -8.70
N ALA A 67 -3.80 10.94 -7.40
CA ALA A 67 -4.73 11.30 -6.33
C ALA A 67 -5.08 12.81 -6.34
N ARG A 68 -4.09 13.69 -6.53
CA ARG A 68 -4.31 15.14 -6.70
C ARG A 68 -5.16 15.45 -7.93
N ARG A 69 -4.83 14.88 -9.10
CA ARG A 69 -5.63 15.08 -10.32
C ARG A 69 -7.07 14.60 -10.16
N PHE A 70 -7.28 13.48 -9.46
CA PHE A 70 -8.60 12.98 -9.16
C PHE A 70 -9.38 13.94 -8.26
N ARG A 71 -8.75 14.49 -7.21
CA ARG A 71 -9.36 15.56 -6.39
C ARG A 71 -9.76 16.77 -7.22
N MET A 72 -8.88 17.25 -8.08
CA MET A 72 -9.17 18.41 -8.95
C MET A 72 -10.38 18.15 -9.85
N ARG A 73 -10.52 16.93 -10.40
CA ARG A 73 -11.72 16.55 -11.17
C ARG A 73 -12.99 16.52 -10.32
N GLN A 74 -12.90 16.11 -9.05
CA GLN A 74 -14.06 16.13 -8.16
C GLN A 74 -14.46 17.56 -7.77
N ILE A 75 -13.48 18.46 -7.57
CA ILE A 75 -13.75 19.89 -7.33
C ILE A 75 -14.42 20.52 -8.56
N GLU A 76 -13.92 20.23 -9.76
CA GLU A 76 -14.54 20.69 -11.00
C GLU A 76 -15.93 20.07 -11.22
N GLY A 77 -16.09 18.79 -10.88
CA GLY A 77 -17.39 18.11 -10.88
C GLY A 77 -18.39 18.76 -9.94
N LEU A 78 -17.95 19.15 -8.74
CA LEU A 78 -18.78 19.89 -7.78
C LEU A 78 -19.19 21.26 -8.34
N ARG A 79 -18.23 22.00 -8.95
CA ARG A 79 -18.48 23.31 -9.58
C ARG A 79 -19.49 23.23 -10.73
N THR A 80 -19.45 22.15 -11.50
CA THR A 80 -20.32 21.91 -12.67
C THR A 80 -21.62 21.18 -12.33
N GLY A 81 -21.87 20.85 -11.06
CA GLY A 81 -23.04 20.07 -10.63
C GLY A 81 -22.99 18.57 -10.98
N ARG A 82 -21.90 18.08 -11.59
CA ARG A 82 -21.70 16.64 -11.91
C ARG A 82 -21.42 15.77 -10.69
N VAL A 83 -20.95 16.35 -9.59
CA VAL A 83 -20.73 15.67 -8.31
C VAL A 83 -21.56 16.41 -7.27
N THR A 84 -22.41 15.69 -6.56
CA THR A 84 -23.23 16.31 -5.53
C THR A 84 -22.37 16.75 -4.33
N PRO A 85 -22.75 17.80 -3.58
CA PRO A 85 -22.04 18.19 -2.36
C PRO A 85 -21.86 17.04 -1.36
N ALA A 86 -22.89 16.19 -1.20
CA ALA A 86 -22.85 15.03 -0.33
C ALA A 86 -21.82 13.98 -0.77
N GLU A 87 -21.73 13.67 -2.07
CA GLU A 87 -20.70 12.76 -2.60
C GLU A 87 -19.30 13.31 -2.43
N PHE A 88 -19.11 14.61 -2.67
CA PHE A 88 -17.82 15.27 -2.47
C PHE A 88 -17.41 15.22 -1.00
N ALA A 89 -18.33 15.53 -0.07
CA ALA A 89 -18.09 15.45 1.37
C ALA A 89 -17.71 14.02 1.80
N ARG A 90 -18.41 12.98 1.33
CA ARG A 90 -18.03 11.58 1.57
C ARG A 90 -16.63 11.25 1.06
N ALA A 91 -16.25 11.79 -0.10
CA ALA A 91 -14.92 11.59 -0.66
C ALA A 91 -13.82 12.30 0.14
N GLU A 92 -14.04 13.54 0.58
CA GLU A 92 -13.10 14.26 1.45
C GLU A 92 -13.00 13.61 2.83
N ALA A 93 -14.10 13.18 3.45
CA ALA A 93 -14.11 12.44 4.71
C ALA A 93 -13.26 11.16 4.61
N ARG A 94 -13.40 10.40 3.52
CA ARG A 94 -12.58 9.22 3.24
C ARG A 94 -11.09 9.57 3.15
N ARG A 95 -10.73 10.70 2.53
CA ARG A 95 -9.33 11.12 2.42
C ARG A 95 -8.77 11.61 3.75
N ALA A 96 -9.54 12.35 4.53
CA ALA A 96 -9.16 12.77 5.87
C ALA A 96 -8.88 11.55 6.76
N ARG A 97 -9.79 10.56 6.75
CA ARG A 97 -9.59 9.27 7.41
C ARG A 97 -8.31 8.58 6.95
N ASN A 98 -8.10 8.42 5.64
CA ASN A 98 -6.92 7.74 5.14
C ASN A 98 -5.63 8.47 5.53
N ALA A 99 -5.63 9.81 5.48
CA ALA A 99 -4.51 10.62 5.93
C ALA A 99 -4.23 10.42 7.43
N LEU A 100 -5.27 10.34 8.26
CA LEU A 100 -5.12 10.05 9.69
C LEU A 100 -4.55 8.64 9.94
N LEU A 101 -5.07 7.62 9.25
CA LEU A 101 -4.54 6.26 9.32
C LEU A 101 -3.06 6.20 8.90
N ASP A 102 -2.69 6.92 7.85
CA ASP A 102 -1.30 7.01 7.41
C ASP A 102 -0.41 7.75 8.42
N ARG A 103 -0.94 8.74 9.13
CA ARG A 103 -0.25 9.38 10.26
C ARG A 103 -0.07 8.41 11.42
N TRP A 104 -1.09 7.65 11.80
CA TRP A 104 -1.00 6.67 12.89
C TRP A 104 -0.04 5.52 12.62
N LYS A 105 0.21 5.16 11.36
CA LYS A 105 1.28 4.20 11.00
C LYS A 105 2.67 4.72 11.35
N ILE A 106 2.84 6.03 11.48
CA ILE A 106 4.10 6.68 11.83
C ILE A 106 4.10 7.04 13.32
N ASP A 107 2.99 7.57 13.80
CA ASP A 107 2.85 8.15 15.14
C ASP A 107 1.40 7.96 15.64
N PRO A 108 1.16 6.94 16.48
CA PRO A 108 -0.18 6.61 16.97
C PRO A 108 -0.70 7.58 18.05
N THR A 109 0.12 8.53 18.50
CA THR A 109 -0.28 9.56 19.48
C THR A 109 -1.08 10.70 18.83
N GLN A 110 -1.06 10.80 17.50
CA GLN A 110 -1.75 11.86 16.78
C GLN A 110 -3.24 11.85 17.10
N ALA A 111 -3.79 12.98 17.55
CA ALA A 111 -5.20 13.08 17.87
C ALA A 111 -6.08 12.88 16.62
N GLY A 112 -7.24 12.28 16.81
CA GLY A 112 -8.27 12.13 15.78
C GLY A 112 -9.14 10.88 15.97
N ALA A 113 -10.16 10.77 15.13
CA ALA A 113 -11.01 9.59 15.01
C ALA A 113 -11.36 9.37 13.54
N THR A 114 -11.55 8.12 13.14
CA THR A 114 -11.94 7.74 11.78
C THR A 114 -13.38 7.28 11.67
N ILE A 115 -14.04 7.12 12.80
CA ILE A 115 -15.46 6.86 12.94
C ILE A 115 -16.04 7.85 13.95
N ASP A 116 -17.16 8.47 13.59
CA ASP A 116 -17.99 9.21 14.53
C ASP A 116 -18.95 8.21 15.17
N PHE A 117 -18.87 8.09 16.49
CA PHE A 117 -19.68 7.16 17.26
C PHE A 117 -20.99 7.79 17.74
N GLY A 118 -21.13 9.12 17.66
CA GLY A 118 -22.32 9.85 18.09
C GLY A 118 -22.88 9.35 19.43
N ALA A 119 -24.18 9.03 19.45
CA ALA A 119 -24.88 8.53 20.63
C ALA A 119 -24.38 7.17 21.14
N ASN A 120 -23.57 6.42 20.39
CA ASN A 120 -23.02 5.13 20.84
C ASN A 120 -21.71 5.27 21.63
N GLU A 121 -21.09 6.46 21.68
CA GLU A 121 -19.79 6.65 22.36
C GLU A 121 -19.87 6.26 23.84
N TRP A 122 -20.96 6.61 24.53
CA TRP A 122 -21.13 6.24 25.95
C TRP A 122 -21.26 4.72 26.14
N ARG A 123 -22.01 4.04 25.26
CA ARG A 123 -22.17 2.57 25.30
C ARG A 123 -20.85 1.87 25.09
N PHE A 124 -20.02 2.41 24.19
CA PHE A 124 -18.68 1.93 23.95
C PHE A 124 -17.80 2.07 25.19
N ILE A 125 -17.74 3.28 25.78
CA ILE A 125 -16.93 3.55 26.98
C ILE A 125 -17.36 2.62 28.12
N GLU A 126 -18.66 2.51 28.39
CA GLU A 126 -19.20 1.64 29.42
C GLU A 126 -18.87 0.15 29.15
N ALA A 127 -19.04 -0.31 27.91
CA ALA A 127 -18.70 -1.68 27.53
C ALA A 127 -17.21 -1.99 27.67
N THR A 128 -16.32 -1.04 27.39
CA THR A 128 -14.87 -1.20 27.63
C THR A 128 -14.51 -1.17 29.12
N GLN A 129 -15.14 -0.30 29.91
CA GLN A 129 -14.92 -0.20 31.36
C GLN A 129 -15.34 -1.48 32.08
N ARG A 130 -16.47 -2.11 31.69
CA ARG A 130 -16.87 -3.44 32.19
C ARG A 130 -15.83 -4.54 31.93
N ARG A 131 -14.89 -4.31 31.01
CA ARG A 131 -13.77 -5.22 30.71
C ARG A 131 -12.45 -4.75 31.33
N ASN A 132 -12.50 -3.85 32.31
CA ASN A 132 -11.34 -3.24 32.98
C ASN A 132 -10.38 -2.54 32.01
N VAL A 133 -10.90 -1.97 30.92
CA VAL A 133 -10.11 -1.19 29.95
C VAL A 133 -10.39 0.29 30.18
N ASP A 134 -9.38 1.04 30.62
CA ASP A 134 -9.45 2.50 30.64
C ASP A 134 -9.14 3.07 29.25
N VAL A 135 -10.18 3.50 28.54
CA VAL A 135 -10.08 4.09 27.21
C VAL A 135 -9.25 5.38 27.21
N ARG A 136 -9.24 6.14 28.30
CA ARG A 136 -8.51 7.42 28.38
C ARG A 136 -7.00 7.24 28.46
N ALA A 137 -6.55 6.10 28.99
CA ALA A 137 -5.14 5.73 29.04
C ALA A 137 -4.60 5.20 27.69
N LEU A 138 -5.47 4.88 26.73
CA LEU A 138 -5.07 4.34 25.43
C LEU A 138 -4.69 5.44 24.44
N LEU A 139 -3.74 5.13 23.55
CA LEU A 139 -3.37 6.03 22.45
C LEU A 139 -4.55 6.23 21.47
N PRO A 140 -4.72 7.43 20.87
CA PRO A 140 -5.85 7.72 19.97
C PRO A 140 -6.08 6.69 18.86
N ALA A 141 -4.99 6.20 18.23
CA ALA A 141 -5.08 5.17 17.20
C ALA A 141 -5.66 3.85 17.71
N ILE A 142 -5.35 3.48 18.96
CA ILE A 142 -5.86 2.27 19.61
C ILE A 142 -7.32 2.45 20.01
N VAL A 143 -7.69 3.61 20.55
CA VAL A 143 -9.09 3.92 20.86
C VAL A 143 -9.95 3.82 19.60
N ASP A 144 -9.52 4.41 18.49
CA ASP A 144 -10.27 4.35 17.22
C ASP A 144 -10.37 2.93 16.64
N TRP A 145 -9.29 2.15 16.73
CA TRP A 145 -9.34 0.72 16.37
C TRP A 145 -10.35 -0.04 17.24
N LEU A 146 -10.36 0.23 18.54
CA LEU A 146 -11.26 -0.41 19.50
C LEU A 146 -12.71 -0.02 19.26
N ARG A 147 -12.99 1.24 18.90
CA ARG A 147 -14.31 1.71 18.42
C ARG A 147 -14.78 0.90 17.21
N TRP A 148 -13.95 0.75 16.17
CA TRP A 148 -14.31 -0.06 15.00
C TRP A 148 -14.58 -1.53 15.33
N ARG A 149 -13.80 -2.12 16.26
CA ARG A 149 -14.03 -3.49 16.73
C ARG A 149 -15.35 -3.61 17.46
N TRP A 150 -15.62 -2.71 18.40
CA TRP A 150 -16.87 -2.70 19.14
C TRP A 150 -18.07 -2.51 18.20
N HIS A 151 -18.02 -1.56 17.26
CA HIS A 151 -19.10 -1.35 16.29
C HIS A 151 -19.45 -2.65 15.56
N ARG A 152 -18.43 -3.33 15.01
CA ARG A 152 -18.65 -4.56 14.24
C ARG A 152 -19.13 -5.73 15.08
N LEU A 153 -18.65 -5.84 16.33
CA LEU A 153 -18.94 -6.99 17.16
C LEU A 153 -20.21 -6.79 17.97
N GLN A 154 -20.53 -5.57 18.41
CA GLN A 154 -21.64 -5.30 19.33
C GLN A 154 -22.86 -4.72 18.61
N ILE A 155 -22.67 -3.89 17.58
CA ILE A 155 -23.79 -3.36 16.78
C ILE A 155 -24.09 -4.30 15.62
N ASP A 156 -23.11 -4.55 14.75
CA ASP A 156 -23.39 -5.24 13.48
C ASP A 156 -23.66 -6.75 13.68
N ARG A 157 -23.05 -7.38 14.70
CA ARG A 157 -23.07 -8.86 14.88
C ARG A 157 -23.59 -9.35 16.22
N GLN A 158 -23.60 -8.50 17.25
CA GLN A 158 -23.99 -8.85 18.62
C GLN A 158 -23.21 -10.06 19.22
N ASP A 159 -21.92 -10.17 18.90
CA ASP A 159 -21.00 -11.22 19.35
C ASP A 159 -20.15 -10.73 20.55
N ASP A 160 -20.69 -10.93 21.77
CA ASP A 160 -20.00 -10.58 23.02
C ASP A 160 -18.76 -11.45 23.29
N ARG A 161 -18.75 -12.71 22.84
CA ARG A 161 -17.59 -13.59 23.02
C ARG A 161 -16.38 -13.10 22.23
N ALA A 162 -16.57 -12.72 20.96
CA ALA A 162 -15.51 -12.13 20.16
C ALA A 162 -15.08 -10.75 20.71
N TRP A 163 -16.01 -9.97 21.27
CA TRP A 163 -15.67 -8.71 21.92
C TRP A 163 -14.80 -8.93 23.16
N MET A 164 -15.15 -9.88 24.03
CA MET A 164 -14.33 -10.28 25.17
C MET A 164 -12.92 -10.68 24.76
N ARG A 165 -12.80 -11.51 23.72
CA ARG A 165 -11.50 -11.92 23.17
C ARG A 165 -10.70 -10.73 22.68
N THR A 166 -11.35 -9.79 22.00
CA THR A 166 -10.70 -8.56 21.51
C THR A 166 -10.11 -7.74 22.66
N CYS A 167 -10.84 -7.57 23.77
CA CYS A 167 -10.36 -6.84 24.93
C CYS A 167 -9.23 -7.56 25.67
N ARG A 168 -9.33 -8.90 25.83
CA ARG A 168 -8.37 -9.68 26.62
C ARG A 168 -7.07 -10.01 25.86
N GLU A 169 -7.16 -10.32 24.57
CA GLU A 169 -6.04 -10.88 23.81
C GLU A 169 -5.49 -9.90 22.77
N ASP A 170 -6.36 -9.34 21.91
CA ASP A 170 -5.93 -8.47 20.81
C ASP A 170 -5.45 -7.10 21.30
N LEU A 171 -6.18 -6.50 22.24
CA LEU A 171 -5.93 -5.13 22.70
C LEU A 171 -4.55 -4.98 23.36
N PRO A 172 -4.11 -5.81 24.33
CA PRO A 172 -2.79 -5.64 24.94
C PRO A 172 -1.65 -5.74 23.93
N ARG A 173 -1.71 -6.70 23.00
CA ARG A 173 -0.70 -6.86 21.93
C ARG A 173 -0.61 -5.63 21.04
N ARG A 174 -1.76 -5.06 20.64
CA ARG A 174 -1.82 -3.86 19.80
C ARG A 174 -1.39 -2.60 20.54
N ALA A 175 -1.81 -2.46 21.80
CA ALA A 175 -1.42 -1.35 22.66
C ALA A 175 0.10 -1.33 22.83
N SER A 176 0.72 -2.46 23.19
CA SER A 176 2.18 -2.59 23.31
C SER A 176 2.91 -2.18 22.02
N LYS A 177 2.46 -2.69 20.85
CA LYS A 177 3.04 -2.30 19.55
C LYS A 177 2.88 -0.81 19.25
N ALA A 178 1.74 -0.21 19.59
CA ALA A 178 1.52 1.22 19.38
C ALA A 178 2.33 2.08 20.36
N HIS A 179 2.52 1.66 21.61
CA HIS A 179 3.42 2.32 22.55
C HIS A 179 4.87 2.30 22.07
N ALA A 180 5.37 1.15 21.59
CA ALA A 180 6.70 1.08 20.99
C ALA A 180 6.85 2.00 19.77
N LEU A 181 5.80 2.10 18.93
CA LEU A 181 5.79 3.02 17.80
C LEU A 181 5.73 4.50 18.23
N ALA A 182 4.98 4.83 19.29
CA ALA A 182 4.93 6.18 19.87
C ALA A 182 6.28 6.61 20.44
N GLN A 183 6.94 5.73 21.20
CA GLN A 183 8.31 5.92 21.70
C GLN A 183 9.29 6.09 20.54
N TRP A 184 9.20 5.27 19.50
CA TRP A 184 10.01 5.47 18.30
C TRP A 184 9.75 6.82 17.62
N ALA A 185 8.50 7.26 17.57
CA ALA A 185 8.13 8.55 16.99
C ALA A 185 8.70 9.73 17.81
N SER A 186 8.70 9.64 19.16
CA SER A 186 9.23 10.68 20.04
C SER A 186 10.75 10.84 19.91
N LEU A 187 11.48 9.81 19.49
CA LEU A 187 12.91 9.90 19.22
C LEU A 187 13.26 10.80 18.02
N GLY A 188 12.31 11.13 17.12
CA GLY A 188 12.58 12.10 16.03
C GLY A 188 12.32 11.60 14.60
N ARG A 189 11.41 10.63 14.41
CA ARG A 189 10.97 10.13 13.07
C ARG A 189 12.14 9.73 12.14
N TYR A 190 13.18 9.13 12.70
CA TYR A 190 14.36 8.70 11.94
C TYR A 190 14.04 7.66 10.85
N ARG A 191 14.74 7.75 9.71
CA ARG A 191 14.59 6.78 8.62
C ARG A 191 15.35 5.51 8.99
N ARG A 192 14.63 4.43 9.30
CA ARG A 192 15.20 3.07 9.48
C ARG A 192 16.13 2.58 8.35
N ALA A 193 16.09 3.18 7.16
CA ALA A 193 16.95 2.79 6.04
C ALA A 193 18.31 3.53 5.97
N GLY A 194 18.52 4.59 6.76
CA GLY A 194 19.85 5.23 6.89
C GLY A 194 20.69 4.51 7.94
N GLN A 195 22.02 4.66 7.91
CA GLN A 195 22.90 4.03 8.89
C GLN A 195 22.52 4.42 10.33
N ALA A 196 22.40 5.73 10.62
CA ALA A 196 21.94 6.21 11.93
C ALA A 196 20.56 5.63 12.31
N GLY A 197 19.59 5.65 11.41
CA GLY A 197 18.26 5.09 11.71
C GLY A 197 18.24 3.57 11.89
N ARG A 198 19.17 2.83 11.25
CA ARG A 198 19.37 1.39 11.52
C ARG A 198 20.00 1.17 12.89
N THR A 199 21.06 1.91 13.21
CA THR A 199 21.72 1.84 14.52
C THR A 199 20.73 2.15 15.64
N LEU A 200 19.96 3.23 15.51
CA LEU A 200 18.94 3.58 16.50
C LEU A 200 17.85 2.53 16.61
N ALA A 201 17.41 1.94 15.49
CA ALA A 201 16.42 0.87 15.51
C ALA A 201 16.95 -0.37 16.24
N LEU A 202 18.21 -0.75 16.00
CA LEU A 202 18.86 -1.87 16.68
C LEU A 202 18.99 -1.61 18.19
N VAL A 203 19.42 -0.41 18.60
CA VAL A 203 19.52 -0.04 20.02
C VAL A 203 18.13 -0.01 20.66
N PHE A 204 17.12 0.53 19.98
CA PHE A 204 15.73 0.54 20.48
C PHE A 204 15.17 -0.88 20.65
N GLU A 205 15.41 -1.76 19.69
CA GLU A 205 14.90 -3.14 19.70
C GLU A 205 15.65 -4.03 20.71
N ARG A 206 16.96 -3.81 20.91
CA ARG A 206 17.80 -4.59 21.83
C ARG A 206 17.81 -4.07 23.27
N ASP A 207 18.00 -2.76 23.44
CA ASP A 207 18.30 -2.12 24.72
C ASP A 207 17.14 -1.23 25.23
N GLY A 208 16.06 -1.12 24.45
CA GLY A 208 14.85 -0.38 24.81
C GLY A 208 14.92 1.12 24.54
N TYR A 209 13.85 1.81 24.94
CA TYR A 209 13.63 3.23 24.64
C TYR A 209 14.67 4.16 25.28
N GLU A 210 15.03 3.95 26.55
CA GLU A 210 15.94 4.83 27.28
C GLU A 210 17.35 4.84 26.68
N ALA A 211 17.87 3.67 26.28
CA ALA A 211 19.15 3.56 25.61
C ALA A 211 19.12 4.25 24.24
N ALA A 212 18.04 4.08 23.48
CA ALA A 212 17.85 4.76 22.21
C ALA A 212 17.75 6.29 22.40
N GLN A 213 17.10 6.75 23.48
CA GLN A 213 17.01 8.17 23.81
C GLN A 213 18.38 8.76 24.17
N ARG A 214 19.19 8.06 24.98
CA ARG A 214 20.58 8.46 25.27
C ARG A 214 21.41 8.60 24.00
N LEU A 215 21.34 7.63 23.09
CA LEU A 215 22.04 7.68 21.81
C LEU A 215 21.62 8.90 20.96
N VAL A 216 20.32 9.22 20.93
CA VAL A 216 19.84 10.42 20.24
C VAL A 216 20.39 11.69 20.87
N SER A 217 20.41 11.78 22.20
CA SER A 217 20.99 12.92 22.92
C SER A 217 22.49 13.06 22.68
N GLU A 218 23.24 11.96 22.62
CA GLU A 218 24.68 11.95 22.27
C GLU A 218 24.92 12.46 20.86
N TRP A 219 24.14 12.01 19.87
CA TRP A 219 24.22 12.52 18.51
C TRP A 219 23.93 14.02 18.44
N GLN A 220 22.91 14.49 19.16
CA GLN A 220 22.59 15.92 19.24
C GLN A 220 23.73 16.73 19.85
N ALA A 221 24.36 16.23 20.93
CA ALA A 221 25.52 16.88 21.55
C ALA A 221 26.74 16.96 20.61
N GLN A 222 26.90 15.97 19.72
CA GLN A 222 27.94 15.94 18.70
C GLN A 222 27.61 16.78 17.44
N GLY A 223 26.46 17.48 17.43
CA GLY A 223 25.99 18.22 16.24
C GLY A 223 25.53 17.30 15.10
N ILE A 224 25.46 15.99 15.32
CA ILE A 224 24.89 15.03 14.38
C ILE A 224 23.37 15.16 14.49
N ASN A 225 22.77 15.99 13.65
CA ASN A 225 21.33 16.00 13.44
C ASN A 225 21.00 15.06 12.28
N PRO A 226 20.56 13.80 12.54
CA PRO A 226 20.20 12.92 11.45
C PRO A 226 19.01 13.59 10.74
N PRO A 227 19.07 13.78 9.41
CA PRO A 227 18.14 14.66 8.72
C PRO A 227 16.70 14.21 9.01
N PRO A 228 15.86 15.07 9.62
CA PRO A 228 14.48 14.71 9.87
C PRO A 228 13.84 14.36 8.53
N LYS A 229 13.18 13.21 8.47
CA LYS A 229 12.70 12.62 7.21
C LYS A 229 11.66 13.48 6.48
N GLN A 230 11.12 14.49 7.14
CA GLN A 230 10.04 15.28 6.58
C GLN A 230 10.62 16.50 5.88
N ARG A 231 10.49 16.53 4.53
CA ARG A 231 9.92 17.75 3.94
C ARG A 231 8.76 18.09 4.85
N PRO A 232 8.74 19.26 5.54
CA PRO A 232 7.67 19.59 6.47
C PRO A 232 6.39 19.20 5.76
N TRP A 233 5.69 18.22 6.32
CA TRP A 233 4.41 17.83 5.76
C TRP A 233 3.61 19.10 5.86
N ARG A 234 3.48 19.83 4.74
CA ARG A 234 2.57 20.95 4.68
C ARG A 234 1.27 20.34 5.15
N PRO A 235 0.67 20.82 6.26
CA PRO A 235 -0.67 20.41 6.56
C PRO A 235 -1.42 20.51 5.24
N LEU A 236 -2.16 19.46 4.87
CA LEU A 236 -3.32 19.69 4.02
C LEU A 236 -4.04 20.76 4.80
N THR A 237 -3.83 22.02 4.40
CA THR A 237 -4.31 23.16 5.12
C THR A 237 -5.74 22.82 5.42
N HIS A 238 -6.16 23.00 6.67
CA HIS A 238 -7.49 23.56 6.89
C HIS A 238 -7.44 24.80 6.01
N LEU A 239 -7.82 24.66 4.73
CA LEU A 239 -8.07 25.83 3.92
C LEU A 239 -9.14 26.51 4.76
N PRO A 240 -8.88 27.73 5.27
CA PRO A 240 -9.96 28.46 5.89
C PRO A 240 -11.13 28.37 4.93
N VAL A 241 -12.33 28.18 5.46
CA VAL A 241 -13.57 28.41 4.71
C VAL A 241 -13.58 29.91 4.39
N ARG A 242 -12.69 30.35 3.50
CA ARG A 242 -12.80 31.63 2.84
C ARG A 242 -13.90 31.42 1.81
N PRO A 243 -14.98 32.22 1.84
CA PRO A 243 -15.91 32.23 0.72
C PRO A 243 -15.08 32.46 -0.54
N TRP A 244 -15.18 31.51 -1.46
CA TRP A 244 -14.46 31.56 -2.72
C TRP A 244 -14.98 32.77 -3.50
N THR A 245 -14.16 33.81 -3.63
CA THR A 245 -14.42 34.89 -4.57
C THR A 245 -13.80 34.50 -5.93
N PRO A 246 -14.59 34.51 -7.03
CA PRO A 246 -14.05 34.26 -8.35
C PRO A 246 -12.98 35.31 -8.67
N SER A 247 -11.73 34.87 -8.87
CA SER A 247 -10.69 35.75 -9.42
C SER A 247 -11.09 36.16 -10.83
N LYS A 248 -10.98 37.47 -11.12
CA LYS A 248 -11.18 38.04 -12.46
C LYS A 248 -10.37 37.24 -13.48
N LEU A 249 -11.03 36.84 -14.57
CA LEU A 249 -10.43 36.18 -15.72
C LEU A 249 -9.22 37.02 -16.20
N GLN A 250 -8.01 36.52 -15.96
CA GLN A 250 -6.84 37.06 -16.66
C GLN A 250 -6.94 36.63 -18.12
N ALA A 251 -7.34 37.57 -18.98
CA ALA A 251 -7.18 37.46 -20.41
C ALA A 251 -5.68 37.37 -20.74
N GLY A 252 -5.28 36.37 -21.55
CA GLY A 252 -4.04 36.48 -22.33
C GLY A 252 -2.87 35.53 -22.03
N SER A 253 -3.02 34.41 -21.30
CA SER A 253 -1.95 33.41 -21.25
C SER A 253 -2.05 32.41 -22.41
N LYS A 254 -1.23 32.60 -23.45
CA LYS A 254 -0.99 31.61 -24.51
C LYS A 254 -0.37 30.34 -23.90
N ARG A 255 -1.20 29.42 -23.42
CA ARG A 255 -0.76 28.06 -23.06
C ARG A 255 -0.32 27.34 -24.32
N GLN A 256 0.98 27.07 -24.44
CA GLN A 256 1.50 26.06 -25.36
C GLN A 256 0.77 24.74 -25.10
N GLN A 257 0.26 24.12 -26.16
CA GLN A 257 -0.39 22.82 -26.07
C GLN A 257 0.64 21.77 -25.58
N PRO A 258 0.31 20.98 -24.55
CA PRO A 258 1.23 20.01 -23.95
C PRO A 258 1.60 18.83 -24.87
N ASP A 259 1.02 18.74 -26.07
CA ASP A 259 1.28 17.65 -27.03
C ASP A 259 2.56 17.84 -27.88
N ASN A 260 3.20 19.02 -27.84
CA ASN A 260 4.41 19.31 -28.62
C ASN A 260 5.74 19.14 -27.86
N LEU A 261 5.75 18.53 -26.67
CA LEU A 261 7.01 18.25 -25.98
C LEU A 261 7.64 16.96 -26.53
N PRO A 262 8.92 16.98 -26.97
CA PRO A 262 9.60 15.77 -27.44
C PRO A 262 9.64 14.74 -26.32
N ARG A 263 8.98 13.60 -26.53
CA ARG A 263 8.94 12.50 -25.57
C ARG A 263 10.33 11.88 -25.47
N LYS A 264 10.97 11.99 -24.31
CA LYS A 264 12.19 11.24 -24.00
C LYS A 264 11.88 9.74 -24.12
N ARG A 265 12.65 9.02 -24.95
CA ARG A 265 12.55 7.56 -25.11
C ARG A 265 12.61 6.89 -23.73
N PRO A 266 11.76 5.89 -23.45
CA PRO A 266 11.82 5.15 -22.19
C PRO A 266 13.22 4.52 -22.05
N LYS A 267 13.84 4.71 -20.88
CA LYS A 267 15.09 4.01 -20.56
C LYS A 267 14.81 2.50 -20.61
N PRO A 268 15.72 1.67 -21.16
CA PRO A 268 15.57 0.23 -21.14
C PRO A 268 15.38 -0.26 -19.70
N MET A 269 14.51 -1.25 -19.51
CA MET A 269 14.28 -1.87 -18.21
C MET A 269 15.61 -2.38 -17.66
N LYS A 270 15.91 -2.08 -16.39
CA LYS A 270 17.00 -2.76 -15.66
C LYS A 270 16.73 -4.26 -15.75
N LYS A 271 17.65 -5.01 -16.35
CA LYS A 271 17.67 -6.48 -16.27
C LYS A 271 17.54 -6.87 -14.79
N PHE A 272 16.68 -7.84 -14.48
CA PHE A 272 16.63 -8.43 -13.15
C PHE A 272 18.06 -8.83 -12.77
N SER A 273 18.56 -8.27 -11.69
CA SER A 273 19.84 -8.61 -11.10
C SER A 273 19.86 -10.11 -10.83
N HIS A 274 20.91 -10.75 -11.36
CA HIS A 274 21.30 -12.16 -11.25
C HIS A 274 20.72 -12.89 -10.03
N LEU A 275 20.09 -14.05 -10.27
CA LEU A 275 20.10 -15.14 -9.28
C LEU A 275 21.55 -15.29 -8.80
N PRO A 276 21.81 -15.40 -7.49
CA PRO A 276 23.16 -15.69 -7.03
C PRO A 276 23.64 -16.95 -7.73
N ASP A 277 24.87 -16.92 -8.26
CA ASP A 277 25.47 -18.12 -8.84
C ASP A 277 25.42 -19.22 -7.78
N LEU A 278 24.61 -20.25 -8.03
CA LEU A 278 24.43 -21.37 -7.13
C LEU A 278 25.70 -22.20 -7.13
N THR A 279 26.66 -21.81 -6.29
CA THR A 279 27.85 -22.62 -6.07
C THR A 279 27.45 -23.93 -5.40
N PRO A 280 28.17 -25.04 -5.65
CA PRO A 280 27.94 -26.32 -4.97
C PRO A 280 27.93 -26.20 -3.44
N GLU A 281 28.69 -25.23 -2.90
CA GLU A 281 28.74 -24.93 -1.47
C GLU A 281 27.43 -24.35 -0.93
N LEU A 282 26.84 -23.38 -1.65
CA LEU A 282 25.54 -22.78 -1.29
C LEU A 282 24.44 -23.82 -1.39
N ALA A 283 24.44 -24.63 -2.45
CA ALA A 283 23.52 -25.75 -2.64
C ALA A 283 23.59 -26.75 -1.47
N GLY A 284 24.80 -27.15 -1.08
CA GLY A 284 25.02 -28.04 0.06
C GLY A 284 24.56 -27.43 1.39
N LYS A 285 24.71 -26.12 1.58
CA LYS A 285 24.22 -25.43 2.79
C LYS A 285 22.69 -25.43 2.87
N VAL A 286 22.00 -25.03 1.80
CA VAL A 286 20.53 -25.02 1.75
C VAL A 286 19.96 -26.42 2.00
N LEU A 287 20.58 -27.45 1.43
CA LEU A 287 20.12 -28.84 1.60
C LEU A 287 20.40 -29.42 2.98
N ARG A 288 21.46 -28.99 3.69
CA ARG A 288 21.71 -29.41 5.08
C ARG A 288 20.72 -28.79 6.07
N GLU A 289 20.32 -27.55 5.80
CA GLU A 289 19.34 -26.83 6.62
C GLU A 289 17.90 -27.27 6.29
N ALA A 290 17.65 -27.73 5.06
CA ALA A 290 16.40 -28.35 4.67
C ALA A 290 16.32 -29.78 5.23
N GLY A 291 15.27 -30.10 6.00
CA GLY A 291 15.13 -31.42 6.63
C GLY A 291 15.16 -32.60 5.65
N ARG A 292 15.30 -33.83 6.19
CA ARG A 292 15.50 -35.09 5.40
C ARG A 292 14.55 -35.28 4.22
N ALA A 293 13.31 -34.79 4.31
CA ALA A 293 12.33 -34.86 3.22
C ALA A 293 12.74 -34.03 1.98
N ALA A 294 13.28 -32.82 2.17
CA ALA A 294 13.71 -31.96 1.07
C ALA A 294 14.96 -32.50 0.36
N ILE A 295 15.87 -33.14 1.11
CA ILE A 295 17.04 -33.85 0.55
C ILE A 295 16.60 -35.01 -0.33
N ALA A 296 15.66 -35.83 0.15
CA ALA A 296 15.13 -36.94 -0.63
C ALA A 296 14.43 -36.45 -1.92
N MET A 297 13.71 -35.33 -1.85
CA MET A 297 13.09 -34.74 -3.03
C MET A 297 14.13 -34.21 -4.03
N TYR A 298 15.16 -33.51 -3.56
CA TYR A 298 16.26 -33.04 -4.41
C TYR A 298 16.96 -34.18 -5.15
N GLN A 299 17.22 -35.30 -4.47
CA GLN A 299 17.85 -36.50 -5.06
C GLN A 299 16.98 -37.17 -6.14
N ASN A 300 15.66 -36.97 -6.11
CA ASN A 300 14.74 -37.49 -7.13
C ASN A 300 14.57 -36.55 -8.33
N VAL A 301 15.14 -35.34 -8.30
CA VAL A 301 15.12 -34.43 -9.44
C VAL A 301 16.24 -34.83 -10.41
N VAL A 302 15.87 -35.33 -11.58
CA VAL A 302 16.80 -35.91 -12.56
C VAL A 302 17.58 -34.83 -13.33
N SER A 303 16.96 -33.68 -13.57
CA SER A 303 17.59 -32.61 -14.36
C SER A 303 18.41 -31.65 -13.51
N PRO A 304 19.68 -31.35 -13.87
CA PRO A 304 20.48 -30.33 -13.19
C PRO A 304 19.83 -28.95 -13.16
N THR A 305 19.05 -28.62 -14.20
CA THR A 305 18.33 -27.33 -14.27
C THR A 305 17.19 -27.27 -13.26
N GLU A 306 16.50 -28.38 -13.04
CA GLU A 306 15.42 -28.48 -12.07
C GLU A 306 15.96 -28.55 -10.65
N GLN A 307 17.12 -29.19 -10.43
CA GLN A 307 17.84 -29.18 -9.17
C GLN A 307 18.22 -27.74 -8.76
N CYS A 308 18.74 -26.94 -9.69
CA CYS A 308 19.03 -25.53 -9.45
C CYS A 308 17.77 -24.72 -9.12
N ARG A 309 16.65 -24.96 -9.81
CA ARG A 309 15.35 -24.32 -9.52
C ARG A 309 14.84 -24.73 -8.13
N PHE A 310 14.96 -26.01 -7.79
CA PHE A 310 14.54 -26.55 -6.49
C PHE A 310 15.29 -25.89 -5.34
N ILE A 311 16.62 -25.78 -5.43
CA ILE A 311 17.43 -25.12 -4.41
C ILE A 311 17.12 -23.62 -4.36
N ALA A 312 16.95 -22.95 -5.51
CA ALA A 312 16.58 -21.54 -5.54
C ALA A 312 15.23 -21.29 -4.86
N THR A 313 14.25 -22.19 -5.04
CA THR A 313 12.96 -22.13 -4.38
C THR A 313 13.07 -22.36 -2.87
N LEU A 314 13.85 -23.35 -2.43
CA LEU A 314 14.10 -23.59 -0.99
C LEU A 314 14.81 -22.40 -0.34
N TYR A 315 15.81 -21.82 -1.02
CA TYR A 315 16.53 -20.65 -0.55
C TYR A 315 15.61 -19.43 -0.39
N MET A 316 14.71 -19.21 -1.35
CA MET A 316 13.70 -18.15 -1.27
C MET A 316 12.71 -18.38 -0.13
N ILE A 317 12.26 -19.61 0.07
CA ILE A 317 11.36 -19.99 1.17
C ILE A 317 12.03 -19.76 2.53
N GLN A 318 13.31 -20.12 2.67
CA GLN A 318 14.04 -19.96 3.92
C GLN A 318 14.24 -18.48 4.33
N GLN A 319 14.23 -17.56 3.36
CA GLN A 319 14.38 -16.12 3.62
C GLN A 319 13.09 -15.46 4.12
N ASP A 320 11.91 -16.05 3.86
CA ASP A 320 10.61 -15.37 4.02
C ASP A 320 9.63 -16.05 5.02
N ASP A 321 10.05 -17.09 5.75
CA ASP A 321 9.30 -17.76 6.82
C ASP A 321 7.81 -18.03 6.48
N PRO A 322 7.51 -18.85 5.44
CA PRO A 322 6.16 -18.97 4.93
C PRO A 322 5.21 -19.71 5.89
N PRO A 323 3.90 -19.39 5.87
CA PRO A 323 2.90 -20.05 6.69
C PRO A 323 2.89 -21.56 6.47
N ALA A 324 2.61 -22.34 7.53
CA ALA A 324 2.56 -23.80 7.50
C ALA A 324 1.62 -24.40 6.42
N GLU A 325 0.59 -23.65 6.03
CA GLU A 325 -0.37 -24.01 4.98
C GLU A 325 0.29 -24.12 3.59
N VAL A 326 1.25 -23.23 3.30
CA VAL A 326 2.01 -23.23 2.03
C VAL A 326 2.94 -24.43 1.95
N TRP A 327 3.54 -24.82 3.08
CA TRP A 327 4.31 -26.05 3.18
C TRP A 327 3.44 -27.29 2.95
N HIS A 328 2.21 -27.29 3.47
CA HIS A 328 1.30 -28.42 3.32
C HIS A 328 0.80 -28.60 1.88
N GLU A 329 0.40 -27.52 1.21
CA GLU A 329 0.01 -27.56 -0.21
C GLU A 329 1.15 -28.03 -1.12
N TRP A 330 2.37 -27.57 -0.84
CA TRP A 330 3.53 -27.96 -1.63
C TRP A 330 3.90 -29.44 -1.44
N LEU A 331 3.84 -29.95 -0.20
CA LEU A 331 4.05 -31.37 0.10
C LEU A 331 2.98 -32.27 -0.54
N GLU A 332 1.72 -31.83 -0.59
CA GLU A 332 0.64 -32.54 -1.29
C GLU A 332 0.84 -32.58 -2.80
N LEU A 333 1.30 -31.48 -3.41
CA LEU A 333 1.62 -31.43 -4.83
C LEU A 333 2.70 -32.46 -5.19
N VAL A 334 3.72 -32.59 -4.35
CA VAL A 334 4.84 -33.52 -4.53
C VAL A 334 4.39 -34.98 -4.35
N ARG A 335 3.52 -35.26 -3.37
CA ARG A 335 2.94 -36.60 -3.19
C ARG A 335 2.15 -37.05 -4.40
N ARG A 336 1.37 -36.16 -5.02
CA ARG A 336 0.63 -36.45 -6.26
C ARG A 336 1.56 -36.80 -7.42
N TYR A 337 2.68 -36.08 -7.56
CA TYR A 337 3.69 -36.38 -8.58
C TYR A 337 4.46 -37.68 -8.37
N ARG A 338 4.49 -38.25 -7.15
CA ARG A 338 5.07 -39.57 -6.86
C ARG A 338 4.12 -40.74 -7.14
N SER A 339 2.83 -40.45 -7.32
CA SER A 339 1.79 -41.46 -7.54
C SER A 339 1.56 -41.75 -9.02
N HIS A 340 2.33 -41.08 -9.89
CA HIS A 340 2.46 -41.28 -11.32
C HIS A 340 3.93 -41.60 -11.61
#